data_AF-A0AAP7GQK2-F1
#
_entry.id   AF-A0AAP7GQK2-F1
#
_cell.length_a   1.000
_cell.length_b   1.000
_cell.length_c   1.000
_cell.angle_alpha   90.00
_cell.angle_beta   90.00
_cell.angle_gamma   90.00
#
_symmetry.space_group_name_H-M   'P 1'
#
loop_
_entity.id
_entity.type
_entity.pdbx_description
1 polymer ?
#
loop_
_entity_poly.entity_id
_entity_poly.type
_entity_poly.pdbx_seq_one_letter_code
_entity_poly.pdbx_strand_id
1 'polypeptide(L)'
;MTTPVAFRILRIRPLLRLDATIERLDSVQAKCKSCGDESRMSHGCGLTDVHGGVQLRCPACGSIDVLTAADAWGHWVQQIRHDRILALAGLLPEDLDRP
;
A
#
# COMPACT_ATOMS: atom_id res chain seq x y z
N MET A 1 -8.66 3.06 -22.51
CA MET A 1 -8.73 1.77 -21.80
C MET A 1 -7.94 1.91 -20.51
N THR A 2 -8.59 1.88 -19.36
CA THR A 2 -7.92 1.85 -18.05
C THR A 2 -7.54 0.40 -17.74
N THR A 3 -6.25 0.11 -17.67
CA THR A 3 -5.75 -1.22 -17.32
C THR A 3 -6.28 -1.60 -15.92
N PRO A 4 -6.87 -2.78 -15.72
CA PRO A 4 -7.39 -3.16 -14.42
C PRO A 4 -6.24 -3.28 -13.41
N VAL A 5 -6.23 -2.40 -12.41
CA VAL A 5 -5.27 -2.42 -11.30
C VAL A 5 -5.45 -3.74 -10.54
N ALA A 6 -4.43 -4.59 -10.53
CA ALA A 6 -4.49 -5.95 -10.00
C ALA A 6 -4.54 -6.01 -8.47
N PHE A 7 -4.20 -4.90 -7.80
CA PHE A 7 -4.20 -4.78 -6.35
C PHE A 7 -5.16 -3.68 -5.88
N ARG A 8 -5.82 -3.91 -4.75
CA ARG A 8 -6.45 -2.86 -3.95
C ARG A 8 -5.51 -2.54 -2.79
N ILE A 9 -4.91 -1.36 -2.81
CA ILE A 9 -4.04 -0.90 -1.73
C ILE A 9 -4.88 -0.63 -0.48
N LEU A 10 -4.48 -1.22 0.64
CA LEU A 10 -5.14 -1.07 1.94
C LEU A 10 -4.31 -0.18 2.86
N ARG A 11 -2.99 -0.44 2.92
CA ARG A 11 -2.04 0.38 3.65
C ARG A 11 -0.69 0.48 2.97
N ILE A 12 -0.05 1.62 3.17
CA ILE A 12 1.33 1.89 2.78
C ILE A 12 2.10 2.30 4.04
N ARG A 13 3.24 1.66 4.26
CA ARG A 13 4.26 2.09 5.20
C ARG A 13 5.46 2.61 4.40
N PRO A 14 5.61 3.94 4.25
CA PRO A 14 6.81 4.49 3.64
C PRO A 14 7.96 4.54 4.65
N LEU A 15 9.17 4.45 4.13
CA LEU A 15 10.35 4.98 4.80
C LEU A 15 10.46 6.46 4.42
N LEU A 16 10.41 7.33 5.43
CA LEU A 16 10.47 8.77 5.23
C LEU A 16 11.88 9.29 5.48
N ARG A 17 12.26 10.29 4.70
CA ARG A 17 13.41 11.14 5.02
C ARG A 17 13.02 12.13 6.13
N LEU A 18 14.03 12.80 6.69
CA LEU A 18 13.84 13.83 7.72
C LEU A 18 12.99 15.02 7.25
N ASP A 19 12.96 15.29 5.94
CA ASP A 19 12.12 16.33 5.32
C ASP A 19 10.68 15.85 5.04
N ALA A 20 10.29 14.68 5.56
CA ALA A 20 9.00 14.03 5.35
C ALA A 20 8.70 13.62 3.90
N THR A 21 9.71 13.60 3.02
CA THR A 21 9.57 12.98 1.69
C THR A 21 9.66 11.46 1.80
N ILE A 22 8.95 10.74 0.93
CA ILE A 22 9.06 9.29 0.84
C ILE A 22 10.41 8.95 0.21
N GLU A 23 11.28 8.29 0.98
CA GLU A 23 12.53 7.72 0.46
C GLU A 23 12.24 6.48 -0.37
N ARG A 24 11.44 5.56 0.19
CA ARG A 24 10.98 4.32 -0.44
C ARG A 24 9.77 3.77 0.29
N LEU A 25 9.16 2.72 -0.24
CA LEU A 25 8.09 2.00 0.44
C LEU A 25 8.68 0.81 1.22
N ASP A 26 8.57 0.83 2.54
CA ASP A 26 9.03 -0.27 3.39
C ASP A 26 8.11 -1.50 3.27
N SER A 27 6.79 -1.26 3.30
CA SER A 27 5.80 -2.29 3.02
C SER A 27 4.49 -1.74 2.45
N VAL A 28 3.80 -2.59 1.69
CA VAL A 28 2.48 -2.33 1.12
C VAL A 28 1.55 -3.49 1.48
N GLN A 29 0.48 -3.20 2.21
CA GLN A 29 -0.62 -4.14 2.45
C GLN A 29 -1.66 -3.93 1.37
N ALA A 30 -1.96 -4.99 0.63
CA ALA A 30 -2.92 -4.93 -0.47
C ALA A 30 -3.68 -6.23 -0.60
N LYS A 31 -4.91 -6.11 -1.11
CA LYS A 31 -5.72 -7.24 -1.54
C LYS A 31 -5.52 -7.48 -3.02
N CYS A 32 -5.05 -8.67 -3.38
CA CYS A 32 -4.96 -9.10 -4.77
C CYS A 32 -6.37 -9.30 -5.33
N LYS A 33 -6.72 -8.63 -6.43
CA LYS A 33 -8.02 -8.81 -7.08
C LYS A 33 -8.11 -10.12 -7.88
N SER A 34 -6.97 -10.71 -8.23
CA SER A 34 -6.89 -11.95 -9.00
C SER A 34 -7.25 -13.18 -8.17
N CYS A 35 -6.73 -13.29 -6.94
CA CYS A 35 -6.99 -14.45 -6.06
C CYS A 35 -7.71 -14.10 -4.75
N GLY A 36 -7.94 -12.83 -4.46
CA GLY A 36 -8.57 -12.37 -3.22
C GLY A 36 -7.64 -12.34 -2.00
N ASP A 37 -6.40 -12.82 -2.14
CA ASP A 37 -5.40 -12.85 -1.07
C ASP A 37 -5.08 -11.44 -0.56
N GLU A 38 -5.11 -11.27 0.76
CA GLU A 38 -4.66 -10.07 1.42
C GLU A 38 -3.27 -10.32 2.02
N SER A 39 -2.28 -9.62 1.47
CA SER A 39 -0.88 -9.83 1.83
C SER A 39 -0.20 -8.50 2.14
N ARG A 40 0.73 -8.54 3.10
CA ARG A 40 1.69 -7.46 3.35
C ARG A 40 2.98 -7.77 2.60
N MET A 41 3.23 -7.01 1.54
CA MET A 41 4.42 -7.11 0.71
C MET A 41 5.52 -6.21 1.25
N SER A 42 6.76 -6.69 1.23
CA SER A 42 7.98 -5.95 1.60
C SER A 42 9.09 -6.30 0.63
N HIS A 43 10.22 -5.58 0.67
CA HIS A 43 11.37 -5.91 -0.18
C HIS A 43 11.80 -7.38 0.03
N GLY A 44 11.96 -8.11 -1.08
CA GLY A 44 12.23 -9.55 -1.06
C GLY A 44 10.99 -10.44 -0.91
N CYS A 45 9.86 -9.88 -0.51
CA CYS A 45 8.58 -10.56 -0.30
C CYS A 45 7.45 -9.86 -1.07
N GLY A 46 7.50 -9.92 -2.40
CA GLY A 46 6.43 -9.39 -3.25
C GLY A 46 6.45 -7.87 -3.50
N LEU A 47 7.48 -7.16 -3.03
CA LEU A 47 7.74 -5.76 -3.37
C LEU A 47 9.12 -5.62 -4.01
N THR A 48 9.22 -4.91 -5.13
CA THR A 48 10.49 -4.67 -5.83
C THR A 48 10.52 -3.25 -6.39
N ASP A 49 11.62 -2.52 -6.19
CA ASP A 49 11.77 -1.19 -6.77
C ASP A 49 11.89 -1.25 -8.29
N VAL A 50 11.16 -0.38 -8.97
CA VAL A 50 11.23 -0.21 -10.43
C VAL A 50 11.33 1.27 -10.77
N HIS A 51 11.67 1.58 -12.02
CA HIS A 51 11.72 2.97 -12.44
C HIS A 51 10.34 3.64 -12.29
N GLY A 52 10.26 4.68 -11.46
CA GLY A 52 9.03 5.46 -11.24
C GLY A 52 8.06 4.89 -10.19
N GLY A 53 8.41 3.84 -9.44
CA GLY A 53 7.54 3.28 -8.41
C GLY A 53 8.02 1.94 -7.86
N VAL A 54 7.07 1.09 -7.46
CA VAL A 54 7.34 -0.28 -7.02
C VAL A 54 6.49 -1.27 -7.80
N GLN A 55 7.07 -2.41 -8.15
CA GLN A 55 6.33 -3.56 -8.61
C GLN A 55 5.80 -4.33 -7.39
N LEU A 56 4.50 -4.61 -7.41
CA LEU A 56 3.83 -5.50 -6.48
C LEU A 56 3.71 -6.87 -7.14
N ARG A 57 4.00 -7.92 -6.39
CA ARG A 57 3.81 -9.31 -6.80
C ARG A 57 3.08 -10.05 -5.68
N CYS A 58 1.90 -10.56 -6.00
CA CYS A 58 1.10 -11.33 -5.07
C CYS A 58 1.86 -12.61 -4.66
N PRO A 59 2.10 -12.85 -3.37
CA PRO A 59 2.79 -14.06 -2.90
C PRO A 59 2.03 -15.35 -3.21
N ALA A 60 0.69 -15.30 -3.24
CA ALA A 60 -0.16 -16.47 -3.43
C ALA A 60 -0.30 -16.90 -4.91
N CYS A 61 -0.58 -15.96 -5.81
CA CYS A 61 -0.87 -16.28 -7.23
C CYS A 61 0.17 -15.76 -8.23
N GLY A 62 1.13 -14.94 -7.77
CA GLY A 62 2.15 -14.36 -8.64
C GLY A 62 1.68 -13.22 -9.55
N SER A 63 0.42 -12.77 -9.45
CA SER A 63 -0.09 -11.59 -10.16
C SER A 63 0.82 -10.39 -9.90
N ILE A 64 1.09 -9.59 -10.93
CA ILE A 64 1.97 -8.42 -10.85
C ILE A 64 1.24 -7.13 -11.25
N ASP A 65 1.68 -6.02 -10.67
CA ASP A 65 1.25 -4.67 -11.04
C ASP A 65 2.33 -3.66 -10.63
N VAL A 66 2.28 -2.46 -11.19
CA VAL A 66 3.20 -1.38 -10.81
C VAL A 66 2.41 -0.30 -10.08
N LEU A 67 2.80 -0.05 -8.84
CA LEU A 67 2.33 1.09 -8.06
C LEU A 67 3.30 2.26 -8.29
N THR A 68 2.85 3.29 -9.01
CA THR A 68 3.68 4.46 -9.28
C THR A 68 3.97 5.24 -7.99
N ALA A 69 5.07 6.00 -7.95
CA ALA A 69 5.39 6.86 -6.81
C ALA A 69 4.29 7.89 -6.53
N ALA A 70 3.66 8.42 -7.58
CA ALA A 70 2.54 9.37 -7.47
C ALA A 70 1.30 8.72 -6.84
N ASP A 71 0.94 7.51 -7.28
CA ASP A 71 -0.19 6.77 -6.72
C ASP A 71 0.07 6.35 -5.27
N ALA A 72 1.30 5.88 -4.98
CA ALA A 72 1.73 5.55 -3.63
C ALA A 72 1.62 6.75 -2.69
N TRP A 73 2.08 7.93 -3.13
CA TRP A 73 1.92 9.18 -2.38
C TRP A 73 0.46 9.53 -2.15
N GLY A 74 -0.38 9.45 -3.19
CA GLY A 74 -1.81 9.70 -3.09
C GLY A 74 -2.50 8.78 -2.08
N HIS A 75 -2.24 7.48 -2.14
CA HIS A 75 -2.75 6.49 -1.19
C HIS A 75 -2.29 6.79 0.24
N TRP A 76 -1.01 7.11 0.43
CA TRP A 76 -0.45 7.38 1.75
C TRP A 76 -1.03 8.65 2.38
N VAL A 77 -1.21 9.73 1.62
CA VAL A 77 -1.83 10.97 2.10
C VAL A 77 -3.27 10.71 2.55
N GLN A 78 -4.05 9.94 1.79
CA GLN A 78 -5.42 9.59 2.19
C GLN A 78 -5.43 8.71 3.45
N GLN A 79 -4.49 7.76 3.54
CA GLN A 79 -4.32 6.94 4.75
C GLN A 79 -4.05 7.81 5.98
N ILE A 80 -3.11 8.76 5.91
CA ILE A 80 -2.81 9.66 7.04
C ILE A 80 -4.04 10.49 7.43
N ARG A 81 -4.79 11.01 6.45
CA ARG A 81 -6.01 11.78 6.72
C ARG A 81 -7.03 10.92 7.46
N HIS A 82 -7.22 9.68 7.03
CA HIS A 82 -8.14 8.75 7.67
C HIS A 82 -7.66 8.35 9.08
N ASP A 83 -6.40 7.96 9.22
CA ASP A 83 -5.78 7.62 10.50
C ASP A 83 -5.89 8.77 11.51
N ARG A 84 -5.75 10.02 11.06
CA ARG A 84 -5.94 11.20 11.90
C ARG A 84 -7.38 11.36 12.39
N ILE A 85 -8.37 11.15 11.52
CA ILE A 85 -9.80 11.22 11.90
C ILE A 85 -10.12 10.16 12.95
N LEU A 86 -9.61 8.94 12.76
CA LEU A 86 -9.80 7.83 13.69
C LEU A 86 -9.14 8.14 15.05
N ALA A 87 -7.90 8.63 15.04
CA ALA A 87 -7.21 9.03 16.26
C ALA A 87 -7.96 10.12 17.03
N LEU A 88 -8.56 11.10 16.33
CA LEU A 88 -9.41 12.13 16.95
C LEU A 88 -10.69 11.55 17.57
N ALA A 89 -11.20 10.44 17.03
CA ALA A 89 -12.32 9.69 17.59
C ALA A 89 -11.90 8.70 18.70
N GLY A 90 -10.60 8.63 19.04
CA GLY A 90 -10.07 7.64 19.99
C GLY A 90 -10.03 6.22 19.45
N LEU A 91 -10.05 6.05 18.12
CA LEU A 91 -10.06 4.76 17.44
C LEU A 91 -8.72 4.50 16.75
N LEU A 92 -8.32 3.23 16.71
CA LEU A 92 -7.27 2.74 15.84
C LEU A 92 -7.88 2.19 14.53
N PRO A 93 -7.12 2.17 13.43
CA PRO A 93 -7.62 1.65 12.15
C PRO A 93 -8.03 0.18 12.20
N GLU A 94 -7.42 -0.60 13.09
CA GLU A 94 -7.76 -2.00 13.38
C GLU A 94 -9.14 -2.15 14.06
N ASP A 95 -9.65 -1.10 14.70
CA ASP A 95 -10.96 -1.13 15.35
C ASP A 95 -12.12 -1.09 14.33
N LEU A 96 -11.85 -0.71 13.07
CA LEU A 96 -12.85 -0.69 12.00
C LEU A 96 -13.19 -2.09 11.46
N ASP A 97 -12.30 -3.06 11.66
CA ASP A 97 -12.47 -4.44 11.18
C ASP A 97 -13.03 -5.37 12.26
N ARG A 98 -13.50 -4.83 13.40
CA ARG A 98 -14.18 -5.64 14.43
C ARG A 98 -15.59 -6.04 13.94
N PRO A 99 -15.97 -7.32 14.05
CA PRO A 99 -17.31 -7.80 13.73
C PRO A 99 -18.38 -7.23 14.67
#